data_AF-A0AA49JC63-F1
#
_entry.id   AF-A0AA49JC63-F1
#
_cell.length_a   1.000
_cell.length_b   1.000
_cell.length_c   1.000
_cell.angle_alpha   90.00
_cell.angle_beta   90.00
_cell.angle_gamma   90.00
#
_symmetry.space_group_name_H-M   'P 1'
#
loop_
_entity.id
_entity.type
_entity.pdbx_description
1 polymer ?
#
loop_
_entity_poly.entity_id
_entity_poly.type
_entity_poly.pdbx_seq_one_letter_code
_entity_poly.pdbx_strand_id
1 'polypeptide(L)'
;MYHSKKVNISDERHRCLTQEAGRFKLSHKEYVEAAIQFFSERQLNPATYQPETTKKILEQAIDRLFSYLVHQEKQLLKPLLQEAAKARILGEVSANHLLTLRAEDDPSTFERLQQQDQQYLAQRLRGLADQVDTNLAPHSPITDSSNS
;
A
#
# COMPACT_ATOMS: atom_id res chain seq x y z
N MET A 1 -47.96 -23.90 8.82
CA MET A 1 -48.85 -23.47 7.73
C MET A 1 -48.11 -22.46 6.87
N TYR A 2 -47.83 -22.77 5.60
CA TYR A 2 -47.24 -21.79 4.68
C TYR A 2 -48.36 -20.91 4.12
N HIS A 3 -48.38 -19.64 4.51
CA HIS A 3 -49.31 -18.67 3.92
C HIS A 3 -48.75 -18.20 2.58
N SER A 4 -49.44 -18.54 1.50
CA SER A 4 -49.13 -17.99 0.18
C SER A 4 -49.50 -16.51 0.16
N LYS A 5 -48.48 -15.64 0.12
CA LYS A 5 -48.65 -14.19 -0.02
C LYS A 5 -48.42 -13.83 -1.49
N LYS A 6 -49.37 -13.13 -2.10
CA LYS A 6 -49.26 -12.65 -3.48
C LYS A 6 -48.85 -11.18 -3.46
N VAL A 7 -47.86 -10.84 -4.26
CA VAL A 7 -47.40 -9.45 -4.45
C VAL A 7 -47.65 -9.09 -5.91
N ASN A 8 -48.38 -8.01 -6.13
CA ASN A 8 -48.63 -7.50 -7.48
C ASN A 8 -47.47 -6.60 -7.89
N ILE A 9 -46.89 -6.88 -9.05
CA ILE A 9 -45.82 -6.10 -9.67
C ILE A 9 -46.25 -5.72 -11.09
N SER A 10 -45.66 -4.67 -11.66
CA SER A 10 -45.93 -4.32 -13.06
C SER A 10 -45.39 -5.39 -14.02
N ASP A 11 -46.02 -5.51 -15.19
CA ASP A 11 -45.63 -6.49 -16.22
C ASP A 11 -44.17 -6.31 -16.67
N GLU A 12 -43.70 -5.07 -16.72
CA GLU A 12 -42.30 -4.73 -17.03
C GLU A 12 -41.34 -5.32 -15.99
N ARG A 13 -41.66 -5.16 -14.69
CA ARG A 13 -40.84 -5.71 -13.60
C ARG A 13 -40.91 -7.23 -13.53
N HIS A 14 -42.06 -7.81 -13.86
CA HIS A 14 -42.21 -9.26 -13.98
C HIS A 14 -41.32 -9.82 -15.10
N ARG A 15 -41.28 -9.16 -16.27
CA ARG A 15 -40.38 -9.54 -17.37
C ARG A 15 -38.91 -9.46 -16.96
N CYS A 16 -38.49 -8.37 -16.32
CA CYS A 16 -37.12 -8.26 -15.80
C CYS A 16 -36.79 -9.38 -14.80
N LEU A 17 -37.72 -9.68 -13.88
CA LEU A 17 -37.54 -10.76 -12.91
C LEU A 17 -37.34 -12.12 -13.60
N THR A 18 -38.16 -12.44 -14.59
CA THR A 18 -38.05 -13.68 -15.35
C THR A 18 -36.72 -13.76 -16.12
N GLN A 19 -36.28 -12.65 -16.71
CA GLN A 19 -35.00 -12.59 -17.42
C GLN A 19 -33.81 -12.81 -16.47
N GLU A 20 -33.76 -12.08 -15.35
CA GLU A 20 -32.66 -12.18 -14.40
C GLU A 20 -32.68 -13.52 -13.65
N ALA A 21 -33.83 -14.01 -13.19
CA ALA A 21 -33.95 -15.34 -12.59
C ALA A 21 -33.53 -16.44 -13.57
N GLY A 22 -33.91 -16.32 -14.85
CA GLY A 22 -33.48 -17.22 -15.91
C GLY A 22 -31.98 -17.19 -16.15
N ARG A 23 -31.35 -16.01 -16.12
CA ARG A 23 -29.89 -15.84 -16.26
C ARG A 23 -29.12 -16.61 -15.17
N PHE A 24 -29.62 -16.63 -13.95
CA PHE A 24 -29.01 -17.35 -12.83
C PHE A 24 -29.55 -18.77 -12.63
N LYS A 25 -30.47 -19.23 -13.50
CA LYS A 25 -31.14 -20.54 -13.42
C LYS A 25 -31.85 -20.76 -12.07
N LEU A 26 -32.41 -19.69 -11.50
CA LEU A 26 -33.16 -19.71 -10.25
C LEU A 26 -34.66 -19.59 -10.52
N SER A 27 -35.49 -20.14 -9.63
CA SER A 27 -36.90 -19.81 -9.60
C SER A 27 -37.11 -18.35 -9.17
N HIS A 28 -38.26 -17.77 -9.52
CA HIS A 28 -38.59 -16.40 -9.08
C HIS A 28 -38.52 -16.24 -7.56
N LYS A 29 -38.91 -17.27 -6.81
CA LYS A 29 -38.85 -17.27 -5.35
C LYS A 29 -37.40 -17.22 -4.87
N GLU A 30 -36.56 -18.12 -5.36
CA GLU A 30 -35.14 -18.21 -4.95
C GLU A 30 -34.38 -16.94 -5.31
N TYR A 31 -34.63 -16.36 -6.48
CA TYR A 31 -34.00 -15.11 -6.89
C TYR A 31 -34.36 -13.95 -5.94
N VAL A 32 -35.65 -13.82 -5.57
CA VAL A 32 -36.11 -12.77 -4.66
C VAL A 32 -35.57 -12.99 -3.25
N GLU A 33 -35.57 -14.22 -2.75
CA GLU A 33 -34.98 -14.55 -1.43
C GLU A 33 -33.48 -14.23 -1.41
N ALA A 34 -32.74 -14.62 -2.44
CA ALA A 34 -31.32 -14.30 -2.58
C ALA A 34 -31.06 -12.79 -2.66
N ALA A 35 -31.90 -12.04 -3.38
CA ALA A 35 -31.79 -10.59 -3.46
C ALA A 35 -32.06 -9.93 -2.09
N ILE A 36 -33.12 -10.35 -1.38
CA ILE A 36 -33.43 -9.86 -0.03
C ILE A 36 -32.26 -10.15 0.92
N GLN A 37 -31.73 -11.37 0.89
CA GLN A 37 -30.59 -11.77 1.69
C GLN A 37 -29.35 -10.93 1.37
N PHE A 38 -29.05 -10.71 0.09
CA PHE A 38 -27.92 -9.90 -0.36
C PHE A 38 -27.95 -8.47 0.22
N PHE A 39 -29.10 -7.80 0.14
CA PHE A 39 -29.25 -6.44 0.66
C PHE A 39 -29.30 -6.40 2.19
N SER A 40 -29.93 -7.39 2.82
CA SER A 40 -30.00 -7.51 4.28
C SER A 40 -28.64 -7.74 4.92
N GLU A 41 -27.87 -8.71 4.42
CA GLU A 41 -26.53 -9.05 4.96
C GLU A 41 -25.55 -7.88 4.83
N ARG A 42 -25.64 -7.12 3.72
CA ARG A 42 -24.78 -5.96 3.47
C ARG A 42 -25.32 -4.65 4.07
N GLN A 43 -26.49 -4.69 4.73
CA GLN A 43 -27.18 -3.51 5.27
C GLN A 43 -27.34 -2.38 4.23
N LEU A 44 -27.55 -2.77 2.97
CA LEU A 44 -27.68 -1.84 1.86
C LEU A 44 -29.15 -1.52 1.64
N ASN A 45 -29.47 -0.24 1.42
CA ASN A 45 -30.81 0.16 1.03
C ASN A 45 -30.98 -0.05 -0.50
N PRO A 46 -31.82 -1.00 -0.95
CA PRO A 46 -31.99 -1.29 -2.37
C PRO A 46 -32.57 -0.10 -3.17
N ALA A 47 -33.23 0.86 -2.52
CA ALA A 47 -33.76 2.05 -3.18
C ALA A 47 -32.69 3.10 -3.52
N THR A 48 -31.57 3.12 -2.77
CA THR A 48 -30.51 4.14 -2.91
C THR A 48 -29.18 3.54 -3.32
N TYR A 49 -29.08 2.21 -3.42
CA TYR A 49 -27.84 1.52 -3.77
C TYR A 49 -27.44 1.82 -5.22
N GLN A 50 -26.26 2.42 -5.37
CA GLN A 50 -25.62 2.66 -6.66
C GLN A 50 -24.23 2.00 -6.67
N PRO A 51 -24.04 0.91 -7.44
CA PRO A 51 -22.78 0.17 -7.44
C PRO A 51 -21.61 1.01 -7.97
N GLU A 52 -21.84 1.83 -8.99
CA GLU A 52 -20.81 2.69 -9.61
C GLU A 52 -20.26 3.73 -8.63
N THR A 53 -21.14 4.33 -7.82
CA THR A 53 -20.77 5.33 -6.83
C THR A 53 -19.93 4.72 -5.70
N THR A 54 -20.28 3.49 -5.29
CA THR A 54 -19.57 2.75 -4.24
C THR A 54 -18.15 2.37 -4.68
N LYS A 55 -18.01 1.90 -5.92
CA LYS A 55 -16.70 1.58 -6.51
C LYS A 55 -15.79 2.82 -6.58
N LYS A 56 -16.33 3.94 -7.06
CA LYS A 56 -15.59 5.20 -7.18
C LYS A 56 -15.12 5.74 -5.83
N ILE A 57 -15.96 5.65 -4.80
CA ILE A 57 -15.57 6.06 -3.43
C ILE A 57 -14.42 5.18 -2.91
N LEU A 58 -14.50 3.87 -3.15
CA LEU A 58 -13.45 2.93 -2.75
C LEU A 58 -12.13 3.20 -3.48
N GLU A 59 -12.15 3.41 -4.79
CA GLU A 59 -10.98 3.78 -5.58
C GLU A 59 -10.32 5.07 -5.05
N GLN A 60 -11.13 6.11 -4.79
CA GLN A 60 -10.62 7.36 -4.22
C GLN A 60 -10.03 7.19 -2.82
N ALA A 61 -10.60 6.30 -1.99
CA ALA A 61 -10.06 6.01 -0.67
C ALA A 61 -8.71 5.29 -0.77
N ILE A 62 -8.59 4.35 -1.70
CA ILE A 62 -7.36 3.62 -2.00
C ILE A 62 -6.27 4.60 -2.47
N ASP A 63 -6.58 5.48 -3.41
CA ASP A 63 -5.62 6.47 -3.93
C ASP A 63 -5.11 7.41 -2.83
N ARG A 64 -6.00 7.85 -1.93
CA ARG A 64 -5.63 8.69 -0.78
C ARG A 64 -4.71 7.94 0.19
N LEU A 65 -5.01 6.68 0.48
CA LEU A 65 -4.19 5.85 1.35
C LEU A 65 -2.79 5.66 0.78
N PHE A 66 -2.68 5.30 -0.51
CA PHE A 66 -1.39 5.15 -1.17
C PHE A 66 -0.60 6.46 -1.21
N SER A 67 -1.27 7.58 -1.52
CA SER A 67 -0.63 8.89 -1.51
C SER A 67 -0.07 9.24 -0.13
N TYR A 68 -0.81 8.93 0.93
CA TYR A 68 -0.37 9.12 2.31
C TYR A 68 0.83 8.23 2.66
N LEU A 69 0.80 6.95 2.29
CA LEU A 69 1.90 6.02 2.55
C LEU A 69 3.19 6.44 1.83
N VAL A 70 3.09 6.82 0.55
CA VAL A 70 4.23 7.34 -0.23
C VAL A 70 4.78 8.63 0.39
N HIS A 71 3.89 9.49 0.91
CA HIS A 71 4.31 10.70 1.59
C HIS A 71 5.06 10.38 2.90
N GLN A 72 4.55 9.46 3.73
CA GLN A 72 5.23 9.04 4.96
C GLN A 72 6.58 8.39 4.69
N GLU A 73 6.66 7.54 3.67
CA GLU A 73 7.92 6.92 3.24
C GLU A 73 8.96 8.00 2.90
N LYS A 74 8.59 8.97 2.05
CA LYS A 74 9.52 10.01 1.60
C LYS A 74 9.90 11.03 2.67
N GLN A 75 8.95 11.43 3.52
CA GLN A 75 9.17 12.53 4.47
C GLN A 75 9.65 12.06 5.84
N LEU A 76 9.36 10.82 6.23
CA LEU A 76 9.69 10.31 7.55
C LEU A 76 10.67 9.14 7.48
N LEU A 77 10.32 8.09 6.74
CA LEU A 77 11.06 6.83 6.79
C LEU A 77 12.43 6.95 6.10
N LYS A 78 12.49 7.54 4.90
CA LYS A 78 13.75 7.75 4.17
C LYS A 78 14.72 8.65 4.96
N PRO A 79 14.32 9.83 5.47
CA PRO A 79 15.20 10.66 6.29
C PRO A 79 15.67 9.96 7.55
N LEU A 80 14.78 9.25 8.26
CA LEU A 80 15.13 8.51 9.47
C LEU A 80 16.17 7.43 9.17
N LEU A 81 16.02 6.68 8.07
CA LEU A 81 16.97 5.67 7.64
C LEU A 81 18.33 6.29 7.28
N GLN A 82 18.34 7.43 6.58
CA GLN A 82 19.55 8.16 6.25
C GLN A 82 20.29 8.65 7.51
N GLU A 83 19.57 9.21 8.48
CA GLU A 83 20.15 9.64 9.76
C GLU A 83 20.65 8.47 10.60
N ALA A 84 19.92 7.36 10.66
CA ALA A 84 20.38 6.15 11.34
C ALA A 84 21.65 5.58 10.70
N ALA A 85 21.73 5.59 9.36
CA ALA A 85 22.91 5.15 8.64
C ALA A 85 24.12 6.07 8.89
N LYS A 86 23.92 7.40 8.84
CA LYS A 86 24.94 8.39 9.21
C LYS A 86 25.48 8.16 10.62
N ALA A 87 24.58 8.01 11.60
CA ALA A 87 24.95 7.79 13.00
C ALA A 87 25.78 6.51 13.18
N ARG A 88 25.41 5.42 12.49
CA ARG A 88 26.16 4.17 12.52
C ARG A 88 27.57 4.34 11.95
N ILE A 89 27.70 4.94 10.76
CA ILE A 89 29.02 5.13 10.13
C ILE A 89 29.90 6.01 11.01
N LEU A 90 29.34 7.10 11.55
CA LEU A 90 30.07 7.99 12.43
C LEU A 90 30.54 7.26 13.70
N GLY A 91 29.71 6.39 14.27
CA GLY A 91 30.07 5.53 15.39
C GLY A 91 31.21 4.57 15.07
N GLU A 92 31.16 3.90 13.92
CA GLU A 92 32.23 2.99 13.46
C GLU A 92 33.55 3.74 13.25
N VAL A 93 33.51 4.91 12.60
CA VAL A 93 34.67 5.76 12.38
C VAL A 93 35.24 6.27 13.70
N SER A 94 34.39 6.77 14.60
CA SER A 94 34.84 7.29 15.91
C SER A 94 35.48 6.18 16.77
N ALA A 95 34.92 4.98 16.75
CA ALA A 95 35.49 3.83 17.46
C ALA A 95 36.86 3.44 16.89
N ASN A 96 37.00 3.38 15.57
CA ASN A 96 38.28 3.10 14.91
C ASN A 96 39.31 4.21 15.21
N HIS A 97 38.88 5.47 15.15
CA HIS A 97 39.72 6.63 15.44
C HIS A 97 40.32 6.56 16.86
N LEU A 98 39.49 6.23 17.85
CA LEU A 98 39.93 6.05 19.24
C LEU A 98 40.87 4.84 19.42
N LEU A 99 40.63 3.74 18.69
CA LEU A 99 41.51 2.57 18.75
C LEU A 99 42.89 2.86 18.16
N THR A 100 42.96 3.60 17.05
CA THR A 100 44.24 3.96 16.41
C THR A 100 45.01 4.98 17.25
N LEU A 101 44.35 6.00 17.80
CA LEU A 101 45.01 6.97 18.69
C LEU A 101 45.50 6.34 20.00
N ARG A 102 44.86 5.26 20.46
CA ARG A 102 45.35 4.48 21.60
C ARG A 102 46.59 3.65 21.26
N ALA A 103 46.74 3.27 19.99
CA ALA A 103 47.82 2.41 19.53
C ALA A 103 49.07 3.18 19.07
N GLU A 104 48.91 4.44 18.65
CA GLU A 104 49.97 5.27 18.09
C GLU A 104 50.16 6.57 18.90
N ASP A 105 51.35 6.75 19.48
CA ASP A 105 51.72 7.94 20.29
C ASP A 105 52.20 9.13 19.44
N ASP A 106 52.09 9.08 18.11
CA ASP A 106 52.57 10.14 17.21
C ASP A 106 51.48 11.19 16.92
N PRO A 107 51.69 12.48 17.23
CA PRO A 107 50.75 13.56 16.89
C PRO A 107 50.52 13.73 15.39
N SER A 108 51.44 13.28 14.51
CA SER A 108 51.27 13.35 13.06
C SER A 108 50.28 12.32 12.50
N THR A 109 49.97 11.28 13.27
CA THR A 109 48.95 10.26 12.95
C THR A 109 47.55 10.86 12.97
N PHE A 110 47.27 11.78 13.92
CA PHE A 110 45.93 12.35 14.11
C PHE A 110 45.42 13.08 12.86
N GLU A 111 46.22 13.95 12.25
CA GLU A 111 45.81 14.71 11.07
C GLU A 111 45.58 13.81 9.85
N ARG A 112 46.43 12.80 9.65
CA ARG A 112 46.28 11.84 8.54
C ARG A 112 45.02 10.99 8.72
N LEU A 113 44.79 10.51 9.94
CA LEU A 113 43.62 9.71 10.28
C LEU A 113 42.33 10.53 10.12
N GLN A 114 42.32 11.78 10.56
CA GLN A 114 41.19 12.68 10.37
C GLN A 114 40.86 12.93 8.89
N GLN A 115 41.87 13.14 8.04
CA GLN A 115 41.66 13.30 6.60
C GLN A 115 41.14 12.01 5.94
N GLN A 116 41.67 10.86 6.35
CA GLN A 116 41.22 9.55 5.86
C GLN A 116 39.77 9.27 6.26
N ASP A 117 39.40 9.57 7.51
CA ASP A 117 38.05 9.38 8.02
C ASP A 117 37.04 10.27 7.29
N GLN A 118 37.39 11.52 6.98
CA GLN A 118 36.53 12.42 6.19
C GLN A 118 36.30 11.90 4.76
N GLN A 119 37.34 11.39 4.10
CA GLN A 119 37.22 10.82 2.76
C GLN A 119 36.38 9.54 2.76
N TYR A 120 36.60 8.68 3.75
CA TYR A 120 35.83 7.45 3.94
C TYR A 120 34.35 7.74 4.20
N LEU A 121 34.05 8.68 5.10
CA LEU A 121 32.68 9.14 5.39
C LEU A 121 32.00 9.64 4.12
N ALA A 122 32.65 10.50 3.35
CA ALA A 122 32.09 11.06 2.13
C ALA A 122 31.76 9.98 1.08
N GLN A 123 32.64 8.99 0.90
CA GLN A 123 32.42 7.89 -0.04
C GLN A 123 31.28 6.98 0.41
N ARG A 124 31.24 6.61 1.70
CA ARG A 124 30.26 5.67 2.24
C ARG A 124 28.86 6.28 2.32
N LEU A 125 28.76 7.57 2.66
CA LEU A 125 27.49 8.30 2.65
C LEU A 125 26.92 8.42 1.23
N ARG A 126 27.77 8.64 0.23
CA ARG A 126 27.34 8.68 -1.17
C ARG A 126 26.82 7.31 -1.64
N GLY A 127 27.56 6.24 -1.35
CA GLY A 127 27.12 4.88 -1.70
C GLY A 127 25.80 4.46 -1.03
N LEU A 128 25.55 4.90 0.20
CA LEU A 128 24.27 4.64 0.88
C LEU A 128 23.12 5.48 0.30
N ALA A 129 23.35 6.73 -0.06
CA ALA A 129 22.34 7.54 -0.75
C ALA A 129 21.90 6.85 -2.06
N ASP A 130 22.87 6.40 -2.85
CA ASP A 130 22.60 5.70 -4.12
C ASP A 130 21.85 4.37 -3.91
N GLN A 131 22.18 3.61 -2.86
CA GLN A 131 21.52 2.34 -2.51
C GLN A 131 20.10 2.51 -1.96
N VAL A 132 19.87 3.56 -1.17
CA VAL A 132 18.52 3.90 -0.67
C VAL A 132 17.65 4.34 -1.84
N ASP A 133 18.20 5.05 -2.83
CA ASP A 133 17.44 5.45 -4.00
C ASP A 133 17.17 4.29 -4.98
N THR A 134 18.07 3.31 -5.10
CA THR A 134 17.86 2.12 -5.96
C THR A 134 16.94 1.06 -5.36
N ASN A 135 17.01 0.78 -4.04
CA ASN A 135 16.16 -0.24 -3.40
C ASN A 135 14.72 0.22 -3.15
N LEU A 136 14.43 1.52 -3.32
CA LEU A 136 13.10 2.13 -3.16
C LEU A 136 12.50 2.57 -4.49
N ALA A 137 13.07 2.13 -5.62
CA ALA A 137 12.42 2.26 -6.92
C ALA A 137 11.13 1.42 -6.90
N PRO A 138 9.98 1.97 -7.33
CA PRO A 138 8.72 1.25 -7.27
C PRO A 138 8.84 -0.02 -8.11
N HIS A 139 8.55 -1.18 -7.51
CA HIS A 139 8.17 -2.34 -8.29
C HIS A 139 7.00 -1.91 -9.18
N SER A 140 7.24 -1.91 -10.50
CA SER A 140 6.23 -1.62 -11.50
C SER A 140 4.95 -2.40 -11.18
N PRO A 141 3.77 -1.81 -11.42
CA PRO A 141 2.52 -2.54 -11.25
C PRO A 141 2.60 -3.82 -12.10
N ILE A 142 2.21 -4.95 -11.51
CA ILE A 142 2.04 -6.21 -12.20
C ILE A 142 1.12 -5.94 -13.39
N THR A 143 1.71 -5.85 -14.59
CA THR A 143 0.95 -5.86 -15.82
C THR A 143 0.45 -7.29 -15.98
N ASP A 144 -0.84 -7.50 -15.72
CA ASP A 144 -1.57 -8.69 -16.10
C ASP A 144 -1.45 -8.85 -17.63
N SER A 145 -0.47 -9.64 -18.06
CA SER A 145 -0.39 -10.18 -19.41
C SER A 145 -1.29 -11.40 -19.47
N SER A 146 -2.60 -11.16 -19.56
CA SER A 146 -3.58 -12.12 -20.05
C SER A 146 -4.37 -11.46 -21.17
N ASN A 147 -3.91 -11.62 -22.42
CA ASN A 147 -4.73 -11.88 -23.60
C ASN A 147 -3.87 -11.73 -24.88
N SER A 148 -3.49 -12.86 -25.46
CA SER A 148 -3.66 -13.18 -26.89
C SER A 148 -3.42 -14.67 -27.09
#